data_AF-A0A1G1K7C5-F1
#
_entry.id   AF-A0A1G1K7C5-F1
#
_cell.length_a   1.000
_cell.length_b   1.000
_cell.length_c   1.000
_cell.angle_alpha   90.00
_cell.angle_beta   90.00
_cell.angle_gamma   90.00
#
_symmetry.space_group_name_H-M   'P 1'
#
loop_
_entity.id
_entity.type
_entity.pdbx_description
1 polymer ?
#
loop_
_entity_poly.entity_id
_entity_poly.type
_entity_poly.pdbx_seq_one_letter_code
_entity_poly.pdbx_strand_id
1 'polypeptide(L)'
;MKIRKKSPKPSGSERPCYVIGYSSPAPSAAELQMWFDLEYGGPLKLKESGETLVATHGPWNGQVQLASSQADAWSKRLDWRHTGAGMVLRPSVTPQHACDLVLFAARLARGLTLLTQGTAYDIVTHTYLNPSDWTDRPLDRFRTADHVTVSQADSPEPQTDWFHTLGLSKFGLDELEVFRPAGLPDRPTLETLTAVADEMLRIGRSPNVGTTVPLPVLGLSIMVKRHRTAAPTGLSLPFREISWQ
;
A
#
# COMPACT_ATOMS: atom_id res chain seq x y z
N MET A 1 20.93 -15.74 -35.15
CA MET A 1 20.50 -14.85 -34.06
C MET A 1 19.48 -15.57 -33.18
N LYS A 2 19.82 -15.84 -31.91
CA LYS A 2 18.87 -16.47 -30.95
C LYS A 2 18.14 -15.36 -30.19
N ILE A 3 16.83 -15.27 -30.38
CA ILE A 3 15.97 -14.34 -29.63
C ILE A 3 15.94 -14.78 -28.17
N ARG A 4 16.52 -13.97 -27.29
CA ARG A 4 16.43 -14.16 -25.83
C ARG A 4 14.96 -13.96 -25.43
N LYS A 5 14.26 -15.05 -25.06
CA LYS A 5 12.94 -14.96 -24.43
C LYS A 5 13.06 -14.10 -23.18
N LYS A 6 12.32 -12.99 -23.12
CA LYS A 6 12.20 -12.19 -21.89
C LYS A 6 11.66 -13.10 -20.79
N SER A 7 12.34 -13.12 -19.64
CA SER A 7 11.84 -13.76 -18.44
C SER A 7 10.42 -13.26 -18.16
N PRO A 8 9.46 -14.15 -17.84
CA PRO A 8 8.10 -13.72 -17.54
C PRO A 8 8.14 -12.71 -16.40
N LYS A 9 7.41 -11.60 -16.55
CA LYS A 9 7.23 -10.65 -15.44
C LYS A 9 6.67 -11.46 -14.25
N PRO A 10 7.26 -11.37 -13.05
CA PRO A 10 6.64 -11.96 -11.88
C PRO A 10 5.22 -11.39 -11.80
N SER A 11 4.26 -12.27 -11.56
CA SER A 11 2.87 -11.89 -11.42
C SER A 11 2.77 -10.79 -10.34
N GLY A 12 1.88 -9.81 -10.52
CA GLY A 12 1.76 -8.69 -9.55
C GLY A 12 1.46 -9.15 -8.11
N SER A 13 0.94 -10.38 -7.95
CA SER A 13 0.64 -11.06 -6.68
C SER A 13 1.86 -11.62 -5.95
N GLU A 14 3.00 -11.81 -6.61
CA GLU A 14 4.24 -12.29 -5.95
C GLU A 14 4.99 -11.18 -5.20
N ARG A 15 4.58 -9.92 -5.37
CA ARG A 15 5.24 -8.80 -4.69
C ARG A 15 4.64 -8.60 -3.30
N PRO A 16 5.49 -8.46 -2.26
CA PRO A 16 5.01 -8.08 -0.95
C PRO A 16 4.35 -6.69 -0.98
N CYS A 17 3.25 -6.55 -0.25
CA CYS A 17 2.68 -5.27 0.13
C CYS A 17 3.37 -4.76 1.39
N TYR A 18 3.59 -5.66 2.35
CA TYR A 18 4.32 -5.41 3.59
C TYR A 18 5.45 -6.42 3.75
N VAL A 19 6.59 -5.95 4.25
CA VAL A 19 7.67 -6.80 4.79
C VAL A 19 7.78 -6.49 6.27
N ILE A 20 7.82 -7.50 7.12
CA ILE A 20 7.89 -7.32 8.57
C ILE A 20 9.21 -7.87 9.03
N GLY A 21 10.12 -7.02 9.48
CA GLY A 21 11.35 -7.43 10.13
C GLY A 21 11.06 -7.82 11.57
N TYR A 22 11.48 -9.01 11.98
CA TYR A 22 11.15 -9.54 13.31
C TYR A 22 12.22 -9.22 14.34
N SER A 23 11.77 -8.89 15.56
CA SER A 23 12.65 -8.77 16.73
C SER A 23 12.64 -10.04 17.59
N SER A 24 11.66 -10.92 17.36
CA SER A 24 11.48 -12.23 18.00
C SER A 24 11.41 -13.33 16.93
N PRO A 25 11.40 -14.63 17.28
CA PRO A 25 11.20 -15.70 16.31
C PRO A 25 9.92 -15.52 15.48
N ALA A 26 9.91 -16.10 14.27
CA ALA A 26 8.72 -16.10 13.43
C ALA A 26 7.53 -16.75 14.17
N PRO A 27 6.33 -16.15 14.13
CA PRO A 27 5.17 -16.72 14.78
C PRO A 27 4.73 -17.97 14.02
N SER A 28 4.09 -18.89 14.73
CA SER A 28 3.37 -20.01 14.15
C SER A 28 2.05 -19.56 13.51
N ALA A 29 1.50 -20.38 12.61
CA ALA A 29 0.17 -20.14 12.04
C ALA A 29 -0.91 -20.08 13.13
N ALA A 30 -0.81 -20.91 14.17
CA ALA A 30 -1.75 -20.93 15.27
C ALA A 30 -1.71 -19.63 16.10
N GLU A 31 -0.52 -19.06 16.35
CA GLU A 31 -0.39 -17.77 17.04
C GLU A 31 -1.02 -16.64 16.24
N LEU A 32 -0.76 -16.57 14.93
CA LEU A 32 -1.39 -15.56 14.07
C LEU A 32 -2.92 -15.72 14.03
N GLN A 33 -3.41 -16.95 13.91
CA GLN A 33 -4.84 -17.24 13.91
C GLN A 33 -5.51 -16.84 15.23
N MET A 34 -4.95 -17.26 16.37
CA MET A 34 -5.50 -16.95 17.69
C MET A 34 -5.50 -15.45 17.95
N TRP A 35 -4.41 -14.76 17.62
CA TRP A 35 -4.33 -13.30 17.75
C TRP A 35 -5.37 -12.61 16.88
N PHE A 36 -5.51 -13.02 15.61
CA PHE A 36 -6.46 -12.39 14.69
C PHE A 36 -7.90 -12.59 15.15
N ASP A 37 -8.26 -13.80 15.58
CA ASP A 37 -9.61 -14.13 16.03
C ASP A 37 -9.99 -13.38 17.30
N LEU A 38 -9.02 -13.15 18.19
CA LEU A 38 -9.20 -12.34 19.40
C LEU A 38 -9.42 -10.85 19.08
N GLU A 39 -8.64 -10.30 18.15
CA GLU A 39 -8.63 -8.86 17.86
C GLU A 39 -9.77 -8.43 16.92
N TYR A 40 -10.12 -9.26 15.94
CA TYR A 40 -11.05 -8.86 14.86
C TYR A 40 -12.31 -9.73 14.77
N GLY A 41 -12.43 -10.74 15.63
CA GLY A 41 -13.49 -11.74 15.56
C GLY A 41 -13.15 -12.82 14.52
N GLY A 42 -13.21 -14.08 14.94
CA GLY A 42 -12.90 -15.22 14.09
C GLY A 42 -14.06 -15.70 13.21
N PRO A 43 -13.81 -16.72 12.35
CA PRO A 43 -12.55 -17.44 12.24
C PRO A 43 -11.66 -16.95 11.09
N LEU A 44 -10.37 -16.74 11.37
CA LEU A 44 -9.30 -16.73 10.38
C LEU A 44 -8.93 -18.17 10.04
N LYS A 45 -8.95 -18.51 8.75
CA LYS A 45 -8.49 -19.81 8.24
C LYS A 45 -7.16 -19.63 7.54
N LEU A 46 -6.16 -20.40 7.96
CA LEU A 46 -4.84 -20.44 7.33
C LEU A 46 -4.64 -21.79 6.65
N LYS A 47 -4.26 -21.78 5.37
CA LYS A 47 -3.95 -22.98 4.60
C LYS A 47 -2.58 -22.86 3.94
N GLU A 48 -1.74 -23.87 4.12
CA GLU A 48 -0.43 -23.93 3.48
C GLU A 48 -0.52 -24.06 1.95
N SER A 49 0.35 -23.34 1.26
CA SER A 49 0.52 -23.32 -0.18
C SER A 49 1.99 -23.07 -0.51
N GLY A 50 2.82 -24.11 -0.39
CA GLY A 50 4.28 -23.98 -0.49
C GLY A 50 4.84 -23.20 0.70
N GLU A 51 5.68 -22.19 0.45
CA GLU A 51 6.25 -21.32 1.49
C GLU A 51 5.27 -20.23 1.98
N THR A 52 4.05 -20.19 1.44
CA THR A 52 3.06 -19.16 1.72
C THR A 52 1.81 -19.76 2.36
N LEU A 53 1.21 -19.05 3.30
CA LEU A 53 -0.10 -19.35 3.84
C LEU A 53 -1.16 -18.52 3.14
N VAL A 54 -2.23 -19.16 2.69
CA VAL A 54 -3.44 -18.51 2.24
C VAL A 54 -4.31 -18.25 3.46
N ALA A 55 -4.50 -16.97 3.78
CA ALA A 55 -5.34 -16.49 4.86
C ALA A 55 -6.74 -16.15 4.33
N THR A 56 -7.79 -16.62 5.00
CA THR A 56 -9.19 -16.36 4.62
C THR A 56 -10.01 -15.99 5.85
N HIS A 57 -10.76 -14.90 5.78
CA HIS A 57 -11.73 -14.48 6.80
C HIS A 57 -13.00 -14.01 6.10
N GLY A 58 -14.10 -14.77 6.26
CA GLY A 58 -15.33 -14.52 5.52
C GLY A 58 -15.09 -14.47 3.99
N PRO A 59 -15.46 -13.38 3.29
CA PRO A 59 -15.21 -13.21 1.85
C PRO A 59 -13.77 -12.73 1.52
N TRP A 60 -13.00 -12.30 2.53
CA TRP A 60 -11.69 -11.71 2.33
C TRP A 60 -10.60 -12.78 2.32
N ASN A 61 -9.62 -12.59 1.44
CA ASN A 61 -8.48 -13.49 1.31
C ASN A 61 -7.18 -12.70 1.14
N GLY A 62 -6.09 -13.32 1.56
CA GLY A 62 -4.75 -12.74 1.53
C GLY A 62 -3.70 -13.85 1.58
N GLN A 63 -2.45 -13.47 1.36
CA GLN A 63 -1.32 -14.40 1.37
C GLN A 63 -0.24 -13.85 2.29
N VAL A 64 0.29 -14.71 3.14
CA VAL A 64 1.30 -14.36 4.14
C VAL A 64 2.42 -15.39 4.16
N GLN A 65 3.66 -14.92 4.21
CA GLN A 65 4.84 -15.74 4.48
C GLN A 65 5.27 -15.45 5.90
N LEU A 66 5.15 -16.43 6.80
CA LEU A 66 5.53 -16.24 8.20
C LEU A 66 7.04 -16.16 8.36
N ALA A 67 7.80 -16.85 7.51
CA ALA A 67 9.25 -16.72 7.39
C ALA A 67 9.63 -16.65 5.92
N SER A 68 10.40 -15.64 5.54
CA SER A 68 10.83 -15.44 4.16
C SER A 68 12.31 -15.77 3.98
N SER A 69 12.60 -16.56 2.95
CA SER A 69 13.97 -16.82 2.47
C SER A 69 14.69 -15.55 1.98
N GLN A 70 13.97 -14.44 1.82
CA GLN A 70 14.52 -13.16 1.38
C GLN A 70 14.88 -12.21 2.54
N ALA A 71 14.82 -12.66 3.80
CA ALA A 71 15.06 -11.82 4.97
C ALA A 71 16.39 -11.04 4.89
N ASP A 72 17.50 -11.70 4.54
CA ASP A 72 18.82 -11.06 4.39
C ASP A 72 18.86 -10.02 3.27
N ALA A 73 18.15 -10.26 2.17
CA ALA A 73 18.09 -9.33 1.04
C ALA A 73 17.33 -8.06 1.44
N TRP A 74 16.23 -8.20 2.18
CA TRP A 74 15.49 -7.07 2.74
C TRP A 74 16.29 -6.34 3.81
N SER A 75 17.02 -7.08 4.64
CA SER A 75 17.90 -6.51 5.65
C SER A 75 18.96 -5.58 5.06
N LYS A 76 19.66 -6.05 4.04
CA LYS A 76 20.62 -5.21 3.29
C LYS A 76 19.97 -4.04 2.58
N ARG A 77 18.78 -4.24 2.01
CA ARG A 77 18.08 -3.20 1.23
C ARG A 77 17.54 -2.07 2.10
N LEU A 78 17.02 -2.39 3.28
CA LEU A 78 16.40 -1.43 4.20
C LEU A 78 17.37 -0.94 5.27
N ASP A 79 18.59 -1.50 5.31
CA ASP A 79 19.60 -1.24 6.34
C ASP A 79 19.06 -1.43 7.76
N TRP A 80 18.16 -2.40 7.95
CA TRP A 80 17.55 -2.70 9.25
C TRP A 80 18.28 -3.82 9.98
N ARG A 81 18.09 -3.94 11.31
CA ARG A 81 18.82 -4.91 12.14
C ARG A 81 18.12 -6.26 12.28
N HIS A 82 16.98 -6.46 11.63
CA HIS A 82 16.21 -7.68 11.73
C HIS A 82 16.89 -8.83 10.96
N THR A 83 17.00 -9.99 11.62
CA THR A 83 17.58 -11.21 11.06
C THR A 83 16.53 -12.18 10.51
N GLY A 84 15.28 -12.06 10.97
CA GLY A 84 14.12 -12.75 10.42
C GLY A 84 13.16 -11.76 9.76
N ALA A 85 12.41 -12.23 8.75
CA ALA A 85 11.36 -11.43 8.14
C ALA A 85 10.16 -12.29 7.72
N GLY A 86 8.97 -11.71 7.86
CA GLY A 86 7.74 -12.17 7.23
C GLY A 86 7.29 -11.22 6.13
N MET A 87 6.30 -11.64 5.36
CA MET A 87 5.72 -10.85 4.28
C MET A 87 4.22 -11.02 4.21
N VAL A 88 3.51 -9.94 3.91
CA VAL A 88 2.13 -10.00 3.42
C VAL A 88 2.15 -9.63 1.95
N LEU A 89 1.69 -10.54 1.10
CA LEU A 89 1.68 -10.35 -0.34
C LEU A 89 0.57 -9.41 -0.78
N ARG A 90 0.75 -8.78 -1.94
CA ARG A 90 -0.25 -7.88 -2.50
C ARG A 90 -1.53 -8.64 -2.83
N PRO A 91 -2.69 -8.22 -2.30
CA PRO A 91 -3.96 -8.85 -2.65
C PRO A 91 -4.27 -8.64 -4.14
N SER A 92 -4.91 -9.62 -4.76
CA SER A 92 -5.51 -9.44 -6.09
C SER A 92 -6.83 -8.70 -5.90
N VAL A 93 -6.82 -7.39 -6.15
CA VAL A 93 -7.97 -6.52 -5.91
C VAL A 93 -8.85 -6.39 -7.15
N THR A 94 -10.15 -6.35 -6.91
CA THR A 94 -11.14 -5.79 -7.85
C THR A 94 -11.69 -4.51 -7.22
N PRO A 95 -12.12 -3.50 -8.02
CA PRO A 95 -12.58 -2.22 -7.50
C PRO A 95 -13.60 -2.31 -6.35
N GLN A 96 -14.52 -3.28 -6.44
CA GLN A 96 -15.60 -3.45 -5.47
C GLN A 96 -15.13 -3.90 -4.09
N HIS A 97 -14.00 -4.61 -3.99
CA HIS A 97 -13.50 -5.20 -2.74
C HIS A 97 -12.09 -4.72 -2.38
N ALA A 98 -11.56 -3.73 -3.11
CA ALA A 98 -10.18 -3.27 -2.96
C ALA A 98 -9.89 -2.80 -1.53
N CYS A 99 -10.78 -1.99 -0.95
CA CYS A 99 -10.61 -1.48 0.41
C CYS A 99 -10.55 -2.59 1.45
N ASP A 100 -11.48 -3.55 1.40
CA ASP A 100 -11.53 -4.63 2.36
C ASP A 100 -10.32 -5.56 2.26
N LEU A 101 -9.87 -5.87 1.05
CA LEU A 101 -8.72 -6.75 0.84
C LEU A 101 -7.41 -6.10 1.27
N VAL A 102 -7.24 -4.80 1.00
CA VAL A 102 -6.07 -4.04 1.49
C VAL A 102 -6.12 -3.89 3.01
N LEU A 103 -7.30 -3.65 3.58
CA LEU A 103 -7.49 -3.60 5.02
C LEU A 103 -7.13 -4.94 5.68
N PHE A 104 -7.64 -6.05 5.14
CA PHE A 104 -7.32 -7.40 5.62
C PHE A 104 -5.82 -7.68 5.56
N ALA A 105 -5.14 -7.35 4.45
CA ALA A 105 -3.70 -7.47 4.32
C ALA A 105 -2.94 -6.64 5.38
N ALA A 106 -3.35 -5.39 5.62
CA ALA A 106 -2.75 -4.54 6.65
C ALA A 106 -2.97 -5.10 8.06
N ARG A 107 -4.11 -5.75 8.31
CA ARG A 107 -4.44 -6.37 9.61
C ARG A 107 -3.61 -7.62 9.88
N LEU A 108 -3.33 -8.41 8.84
CA LEU A 108 -2.33 -9.48 8.90
C LEU A 108 -0.92 -8.93 9.18
N ALA A 109 -0.53 -7.83 8.52
CA ALA A 109 0.76 -7.19 8.75
C ALA A 109 0.89 -6.68 10.20
N ARG A 110 -0.14 -6.00 10.73
CA ARG A 110 -0.22 -5.60 12.15
C ARG A 110 -0.01 -6.79 13.07
N GLY A 111 -0.68 -7.91 12.82
CA GLY A 111 -0.54 -9.14 13.62
C GLY A 111 0.89 -9.64 13.69
N LEU A 112 1.54 -9.74 12.54
CA LEU A 112 2.96 -10.13 12.49
C LEU A 112 3.86 -9.13 13.21
N THR A 113 3.61 -7.82 13.06
CA THR A 113 4.37 -6.78 13.75
C THR A 113 4.24 -6.91 15.27
N LEU A 114 3.03 -7.06 15.80
CA LEU A 114 2.79 -7.14 17.24
C LEU A 114 3.29 -8.46 17.84
N LEU A 115 3.04 -9.60 17.19
CA LEU A 115 3.49 -10.91 17.68
C LEU A 115 5.01 -11.03 17.75
N THR A 116 5.73 -10.32 16.89
CA THR A 116 7.19 -10.39 16.83
C THR A 116 7.91 -9.21 17.46
N GLN A 117 7.16 -8.20 17.92
CA GLN A 117 7.69 -6.89 18.32
C GLN A 117 8.61 -6.29 17.24
N GLY A 118 8.25 -6.55 15.98
CA GLY A 118 9.03 -6.20 14.80
C GLY A 118 8.71 -4.81 14.25
N THR A 119 9.20 -4.53 13.05
CA THR A 119 8.86 -3.32 12.29
C THR A 119 8.30 -3.73 10.93
N ALA A 120 7.09 -3.29 10.60
CA ALA A 120 6.54 -3.43 9.26
C ALA A 120 7.07 -2.32 8.36
N TYR A 121 7.32 -2.67 7.11
CA TYR A 121 7.68 -1.77 6.04
C TYR A 121 6.64 -1.89 4.93
N ASP A 122 5.89 -0.83 4.72
CA ASP A 122 4.94 -0.71 3.62
C ASP A 122 5.70 -0.35 2.34
N ILE A 123 5.75 -1.29 1.40
CA ILE A 123 6.58 -1.17 0.20
C ILE A 123 6.09 -0.03 -0.69
N VAL A 124 4.78 0.23 -0.73
CA VAL A 124 4.21 1.19 -1.69
C VAL A 124 4.30 2.60 -1.13
N THR A 125 3.95 2.79 0.15
CA THR A 125 4.00 4.12 0.79
C THR A 125 5.39 4.47 1.32
N HIS A 126 6.32 3.50 1.33
CA HIS A 126 7.68 3.66 1.86
C HIS A 126 7.68 4.02 3.36
N THR A 127 6.70 3.52 4.11
CA THR A 127 6.47 3.87 5.52
C THR A 127 6.91 2.73 6.43
N TYR A 128 7.57 3.06 7.53
CA TYR A 128 7.88 2.12 8.62
C TYR A 128 6.80 2.22 9.69
N LEU A 129 6.36 1.07 10.20
CA LEU A 129 5.32 0.93 11.21
C LEU A 129 5.81 -0.02 12.31
N ASN A 130 6.21 0.55 13.44
CA ASN A 130 6.52 -0.16 14.67
C ASN A 130 5.22 -0.54 15.40
N PRO A 131 5.27 -1.37 16.47
CA PRO A 131 4.08 -1.78 17.20
C PRO A 131 3.21 -0.61 17.68
N SER A 132 3.82 0.51 18.07
CA SER A 132 3.15 1.73 18.53
C SER A 132 2.50 2.56 17.41
N ASP A 133 2.96 2.40 16.17
CA ASP A 133 2.50 3.22 15.04
C ASP A 133 1.17 2.69 14.47
N TRP A 134 0.86 1.42 14.76
CA TRP A 134 -0.40 0.81 14.37
C TRP A 134 -1.56 1.36 15.20
N THR A 135 -2.49 2.02 14.52
CA THR A 135 -3.76 2.41 15.15
C THR A 135 -4.67 1.20 15.26
N ASP A 136 -5.15 0.91 16.48
CA ASP A 136 -6.12 -0.15 16.69
C ASP A 136 -7.48 0.25 16.11
N ARG A 137 -7.95 -0.54 15.14
CA ARG A 137 -9.20 -0.31 14.43
C ARG A 137 -9.82 -1.65 14.05
N PRO A 138 -11.14 -1.79 14.18
CA PRO A 138 -11.83 -3.01 13.78
C PRO A 138 -11.73 -3.23 12.26
N LEU A 139 -12.04 -4.45 11.85
CA LEU A 139 -11.87 -4.94 10.48
C LEU A 139 -12.89 -4.36 9.48
N ASP A 140 -13.93 -3.68 9.97
CA ASP A 140 -14.96 -2.98 9.18
C ASP A 140 -14.71 -1.46 9.05
N ARG A 141 -13.62 -0.94 9.64
CA ARG A 141 -13.30 0.50 9.64
C ARG A 141 -12.08 0.81 8.80
N PHE A 142 -12.31 1.05 7.51
CA PHE A 142 -11.31 1.56 6.59
C PHE A 142 -11.04 3.06 6.80
N ARG A 143 -9.76 3.46 6.73
CA ARG A 143 -9.31 4.86 6.72
C ARG A 143 -8.18 5.01 5.71
N THR A 144 -8.38 5.85 4.71
CA THR A 144 -7.37 6.09 3.65
C THR A 144 -6.03 6.51 4.19
N ALA A 145 -6.00 7.38 5.21
CA ALA A 145 -4.77 7.89 5.82
C ALA A 145 -3.87 6.78 6.42
N ASP A 146 -4.44 5.60 6.73
CA ASP A 146 -3.65 4.46 7.23
C ASP A 146 -2.96 3.69 6.07
N HIS A 147 -3.32 3.97 4.82
CA HIS A 147 -2.91 3.17 3.65
C HIS A 147 -2.33 4.00 2.49
N VAL A 148 -2.59 5.30 2.46
CA VAL A 148 -2.16 6.23 1.43
C VAL A 148 -1.45 7.39 2.11
N THR A 149 -0.24 7.70 1.65
CA THR A 149 0.51 8.89 2.05
C THR A 149 0.42 9.95 0.97
N VAL A 150 0.46 11.21 1.38
CA VAL A 150 0.64 12.34 0.48
C VAL A 150 1.94 13.01 0.84
N SER A 151 2.80 13.24 -0.16
CA SER A 151 4.15 13.75 0.06
C SER A 151 4.51 14.81 -0.96
N GLN A 152 5.41 15.68 -0.55
CA GLN A 152 6.10 16.65 -1.40
C GLN A 152 7.50 16.12 -1.71
N ALA A 153 7.93 16.30 -2.94
CA ALA A 153 9.29 16.04 -3.38
C ALA A 153 9.73 17.11 -4.38
N ASP A 154 11.03 17.17 -4.62
CA ASP A 154 11.59 18.04 -5.64
C ASP A 154 10.99 17.69 -7.01
N SER A 155 10.52 18.70 -7.71
CA SER A 155 10.03 18.54 -9.07
C SER A 155 11.21 18.44 -10.05
N PRO A 156 11.10 17.63 -11.12
CA PRO A 156 12.02 17.71 -12.25
C PRO A 156 11.91 19.04 -13.02
N GLU A 157 10.80 19.77 -12.87
CA GLU A 157 10.59 21.08 -13.50
C GLU A 157 11.08 22.21 -12.56
N PRO A 158 11.98 23.10 -13.03
CA PRO A 158 12.46 24.23 -12.23
C PRO A 158 11.30 25.08 -11.68
N GLN A 159 11.44 25.56 -10.44
CA GLN A 159 10.47 26.45 -9.77
C GLN A 159 9.10 25.82 -9.45
N THR A 160 9.01 24.50 -9.45
CA THR A 160 7.79 23.80 -9.03
C THR A 160 8.06 22.80 -7.93
N ASP A 161 7.08 22.59 -7.08
CA ASP A 161 7.04 21.51 -6.09
C ASP A 161 6.13 20.41 -6.62
N TRP A 162 6.56 19.16 -6.43
CA TRP A 162 5.81 17.97 -6.83
C TRP A 162 5.12 17.35 -5.63
N PHE A 163 3.79 17.38 -5.63
CA PHE A 163 2.97 16.74 -4.62
C PHE A 163 2.33 15.49 -5.21
N HIS A 164 2.37 14.38 -4.48
CA HIS A 164 1.85 13.12 -4.98
C HIS A 164 1.35 12.21 -3.88
N THR A 165 0.45 11.30 -4.27
CA THR A 165 0.03 10.20 -3.42
C THR A 165 0.97 9.00 -3.59
N LEU A 166 1.06 8.18 -2.55
CA LEU A 166 1.57 6.82 -2.64
C LEU A 166 0.59 5.90 -1.90
N GLY A 167 0.19 4.80 -2.52
CA GLY A 167 -0.66 3.79 -1.89
C GLY A 167 -1.95 3.50 -2.65
N LEU A 168 -2.40 4.40 -3.54
CA LEU A 168 -3.60 4.18 -4.36
C LEU A 168 -3.44 2.93 -5.25
N SER A 169 -2.21 2.64 -5.67
CA SER A 169 -1.88 1.44 -6.44
C SER A 169 -2.10 0.11 -5.71
N LYS A 170 -2.25 0.10 -4.38
CA LYS A 170 -2.69 -1.09 -3.63
C LYS A 170 -4.14 -1.46 -3.94
N PHE A 171 -4.94 -0.46 -4.32
CA PHE A 171 -6.37 -0.58 -4.60
C PHE A 171 -6.66 -0.72 -6.10
N GLY A 172 -5.62 -0.85 -6.94
CA GLY A 172 -5.75 -0.93 -8.39
C GLY A 172 -5.97 0.43 -9.07
N LEU A 173 -5.67 1.52 -8.38
CA LEU A 173 -5.75 2.89 -8.89
C LEU A 173 -4.36 3.43 -9.25
N ASP A 174 -4.31 4.30 -10.24
CA ASP A 174 -3.15 5.15 -10.48
C ASP A 174 -2.97 6.16 -9.33
N GLU A 175 -1.73 6.46 -8.98
CA GLU A 175 -1.40 7.50 -8.02
C GLU A 175 -1.80 8.88 -8.58
N LEU A 176 -2.04 9.85 -7.71
CA LEU A 176 -2.37 11.22 -8.11
C LEU A 176 -1.17 12.12 -7.92
N GLU A 177 -1.05 13.12 -8.77
CA GLU A 177 -0.01 14.14 -8.62
C GLU A 177 -0.47 15.53 -9.05
N VAL A 178 0.20 16.53 -8.50
CA VAL A 178 0.03 17.92 -8.88
C VAL A 178 1.37 18.64 -8.77
N PHE A 179 1.61 19.54 -9.72
CA PHE A 179 2.75 20.44 -9.72
C PHE A 179 2.26 21.83 -9.34
N ARG A 180 2.89 22.44 -8.34
CA ARG A 180 2.56 23.80 -7.88
C ARG A 180 3.79 24.69 -7.96
N PRO A 181 3.63 26.01 -8.18
CA PRO A 181 4.73 26.94 -8.06
C PRO A 181 5.40 26.82 -6.69
N ALA A 182 6.72 26.79 -6.68
CA ALA A 182 7.49 26.69 -5.45
C ALA A 182 7.32 27.95 -4.57
N GLY A 183 7.42 27.77 -3.25
CA GLY A 183 7.32 28.85 -2.27
C GLY A 183 5.90 29.22 -1.84
N LEU A 184 4.90 28.47 -2.28
CA LEU A 184 3.55 28.51 -1.71
C LEU A 184 3.47 27.59 -0.48
N PRO A 185 2.55 27.82 0.48
CA PRO A 185 2.33 26.88 1.57
C PRO A 185 1.89 25.51 1.08
N ASP A 186 2.52 24.46 1.59
CA ASP A 186 2.28 23.07 1.16
C ASP A 186 0.95 22.52 1.66
N ARG A 187 0.56 22.92 2.88
CA ARG A 187 -0.55 22.34 3.64
C ARG A 187 -1.88 22.30 2.87
N PRO A 188 -2.35 23.37 2.20
CA PRO A 188 -3.60 23.33 1.43
C PRO A 188 -3.56 22.31 0.29
N THR A 189 -2.40 22.15 -0.36
CA THR A 189 -2.20 21.19 -1.45
C THR A 189 -2.25 19.76 -0.91
N LEU A 190 -1.56 19.49 0.20
CA LEU A 190 -1.56 18.19 0.86
C LEU A 190 -2.96 17.80 1.35
N GLU A 191 -3.68 18.72 2.00
CA GLU A 191 -5.05 18.49 2.49
C GLU A 191 -6.02 18.22 1.33
N THR A 192 -5.95 19.02 0.26
CA THR A 192 -6.79 18.83 -0.93
C THR A 192 -6.50 17.49 -1.61
N LEU A 193 -5.21 17.16 -1.81
CA LEU A 193 -4.82 15.92 -2.47
C LEU A 193 -5.20 14.68 -1.64
N THR A 194 -5.12 14.77 -0.31
CA THR A 194 -5.63 13.74 0.61
C THR A 194 -7.13 13.53 0.43
N ALA A 195 -7.90 14.62 0.43
CA ALA A 195 -9.35 14.55 0.26
C ALA A 195 -9.76 14.03 -1.13
N VAL A 196 -9.02 14.39 -2.17
CA VAL A 196 -9.23 13.82 -3.52
C VAL A 196 -8.92 12.33 -3.55
N ALA A 197 -7.86 11.87 -2.86
CA ALA A 197 -7.53 10.45 -2.76
C ALA A 197 -8.65 9.65 -2.08
N ASP A 198 -9.26 10.19 -1.02
CA ASP A 198 -10.45 9.61 -0.37
C ASP A 198 -11.59 9.40 -1.37
N GLU A 199 -11.92 10.44 -2.14
CA GLU A 199 -12.97 10.35 -3.14
C GLU A 199 -12.61 9.39 -4.29
N MET A 200 -11.34 9.34 -4.71
CA MET A 200 -10.92 8.39 -5.76
C MET A 200 -11.08 6.94 -5.30
N LEU A 201 -10.77 6.63 -4.04
CA LEU A 201 -11.03 5.31 -3.47
C LEU A 201 -12.53 4.99 -3.43
N ARG A 202 -13.36 5.96 -3.08
CA ARG A 202 -14.83 5.82 -3.11
C ARG A 202 -15.37 5.57 -4.52
N ILE A 203 -14.80 6.21 -5.53
CA ILE A 203 -15.18 6.01 -6.95
C ILE A 203 -14.64 4.67 -7.48
N GLY A 204 -13.46 4.24 -7.03
CA GLY A 204 -12.89 2.92 -7.33
C GLY A 204 -12.35 2.76 -8.76
N ARG A 205 -12.19 3.84 -9.53
CA ARG A 205 -11.58 3.79 -10.87
C ARG A 205 -10.69 4.99 -11.13
N SER A 206 -9.60 4.77 -11.86
CA SER A 206 -8.74 5.86 -12.32
C SER A 206 -9.37 6.59 -13.51
N PRO A 207 -9.54 7.93 -13.42
CA PRO A 207 -10.12 8.70 -14.51
C PRO A 207 -9.17 8.81 -15.71
N ASN A 208 -9.76 8.88 -16.91
CA ASN A 208 -9.01 9.02 -18.16
C ASN A 208 -8.45 10.43 -18.31
N VAL A 209 -7.34 10.56 -19.05
CA VAL A 209 -6.79 11.88 -19.42
C VAL A 209 -7.84 12.67 -20.21
N GLY A 210 -7.95 13.96 -19.93
CA GLY A 210 -8.92 14.88 -20.53
C GLY A 210 -10.30 14.85 -19.86
N THR A 211 -10.53 13.99 -18.86
CA THR A 211 -11.81 13.96 -18.16
C THR A 211 -11.84 14.95 -16.99
N THR A 212 -13.02 15.53 -16.79
CA THR A 212 -13.36 16.28 -15.58
C THR A 212 -14.20 15.39 -14.68
N VAL A 213 -13.77 15.21 -13.44
CA VAL A 213 -14.45 14.37 -12.44
C VAL A 213 -15.02 15.30 -11.37
N PRO A 214 -16.36 15.40 -11.26
CA PRO A 214 -16.97 16.17 -10.18
C PRO A 214 -16.82 15.42 -8.86
N LEU A 215 -16.35 16.12 -7.82
CA LEU A 215 -16.19 15.60 -6.45
C LEU A 215 -17.15 16.37 -5.52
N PRO A 216 -18.45 16.02 -5.53
CA PRO A 216 -19.48 16.81 -4.86
C PRO A 216 -19.27 16.91 -3.35
N VAL A 217 -18.70 15.88 -2.71
CA VAL A 217 -18.38 15.88 -1.27
C VAL A 217 -17.35 16.95 -0.92
N LEU A 218 -16.45 17.25 -1.86
CA LEU A 218 -15.39 18.26 -1.70
C LEU A 218 -15.79 19.63 -2.24
N GLY A 219 -16.94 19.74 -2.92
CA GLY A 219 -17.38 20.97 -3.57
C GLY A 219 -16.46 21.44 -4.72
N LEU A 220 -15.70 20.54 -5.34
CA LEU A 220 -14.76 20.86 -6.42
C LEU A 220 -14.85 19.86 -7.58
N SER A 221 -14.21 20.19 -8.69
CA SER A 221 -13.98 19.24 -9.79
C SER A 221 -12.48 19.09 -10.08
N ILE A 222 -12.04 17.87 -10.36
CA ILE A 222 -10.66 17.62 -10.83
C ILE A 222 -10.65 17.42 -12.34
N MET A 223 -9.62 17.90 -13.00
CA MET A 223 -9.33 17.65 -14.42
C MET A 223 -8.04 16.85 -14.53
N VAL A 224 -8.10 15.71 -15.22
CA VAL A 224 -6.92 14.87 -15.46
C VAL A 224 -6.17 15.37 -16.68
N LYS A 225 -4.98 15.92 -16.48
CA LYS A 225 -4.18 16.54 -17.54
C LYS A 225 -3.30 15.56 -18.28
N ARG A 226 -2.62 14.69 -17.54
CA ARG A 226 -1.60 13.79 -18.08
C ARG A 226 -1.59 12.45 -17.34
N HIS A 227 -0.98 11.48 -17.98
CA HIS A 227 -0.65 10.19 -17.39
C HIS A 227 0.83 9.93 -17.64
N ARG A 228 1.58 9.66 -16.57
CA ARG A 228 2.99 9.31 -16.67
C ARG A 228 3.31 8.16 -15.73
N THR A 229 4.50 7.60 -15.90
CA THR A 229 5.05 6.62 -14.96
C THR A 229 6.27 7.22 -14.31
N ALA A 230 6.34 7.14 -12.98
CA ALA A 230 7.47 7.64 -12.19
C ALA A 230 7.88 6.61 -11.14
N ALA A 231 9.04 6.78 -10.53
CA ALA A 231 9.54 5.87 -9.49
C ALA A 231 10.13 6.62 -8.29
N PRO A 232 9.31 7.41 -7.56
CA PRO A 232 9.80 8.20 -6.41
C PRO A 232 10.41 7.33 -5.31
N THR A 233 9.96 6.08 -5.19
CA THR A 233 10.40 5.09 -4.21
C THR A 233 11.25 3.97 -4.83
N GLY A 234 11.72 4.16 -6.07
CA GLY A 234 12.31 3.09 -6.89
C GLY A 234 11.30 2.08 -7.45
N LEU A 235 10.02 2.16 -7.05
CA LEU A 235 8.93 1.40 -7.67
C LEU A 235 8.31 2.21 -8.80
N SER A 236 8.29 1.63 -10.00
CA SER A 236 7.59 2.21 -11.14
C SER A 236 6.07 2.19 -10.91
N LEU A 237 5.47 3.37 -10.74
CA LEU A 237 4.06 3.60 -10.46
C LEU A 237 3.43 4.50 -11.53
N PRO A 238 2.19 4.23 -11.97
CA PRO A 238 1.44 5.13 -12.83
C PRO A 238 0.89 6.32 -12.01
N PHE A 239 0.99 7.53 -12.57
CA PHE A 239 0.52 8.77 -11.98
C PHE A 239 -0.44 9.50 -12.93
N ARG A 240 -1.49 10.08 -12.35
CA ARG A 240 -2.42 11.01 -13.01
C ARG A 240 -2.16 12.41 -12.51
N GLU A 241 -1.69 13.27 -13.42
CA GLU A 241 -1.55 14.69 -13.15
C GLU A 241 -2.94 15.32 -13.12
N ILE A 242 -3.30 15.95 -12.01
CA ILE A 242 -4.59 16.59 -11.81
C ILE A 242 -4.46 18.10 -11.56
N SER A 243 -5.48 18.83 -11.95
CA SER A 243 -5.76 20.18 -11.43
C SER A 243 -7.19 20.24 -10.92
N TRP A 244 -7.46 21.12 -9.97
CA TRP A 244 -8.80 21.35 -9.45
C TRP A 244 -9.28 22.78 -9.68
N GLN A 245 -10.60 22.91 -9.78
CA GLN A 245 -11.37 24.15 -9.88
C GLN A 245 -12.49 24.13 -8.86
#